data_AF-U2D7Y3-F1
#
_entry.id   AF-U2D7Y3-F1
#
_cell.length_a   1.000
_cell.length_b   1.000
_cell.length_c   1.000
_cell.angle_alpha   90.00
_cell.angle_beta   90.00
_cell.angle_gamma   90.00
#
_symmetry.space_group_name_H-M   'P 1'
#
loop_
_entity.id
_entity.type
_entity.pdbx_description
1 polymer ?
#
loop_
_entity_poly.entity_id
_entity_poly.type
_entity_poly.pdbx_seq_one_letter_code
_entity_poly.pdbx_strand_id
1 'polypeptide(L)'
;MYYIKTAVIHSFKLPNLTTIAAAGFFFSGVSHLSLFNPEFKKISWKKTCLIYIFAGLPIALLAIYIPVGTLGPYMLQKVQLTAVTTADTISVDLFFIERALYIMLPLFFLLSASDFIVFGYVSWSLIKKAIKNKKLSFFTVNILGAGYTIISYLIKDTETMLRLGSLCITLALLYHLFYTTLVFILTKLKEGINR
;
A
#
# COMPACT_ATOMS: atom_id res chain seq x y z
N MET A 1 -15.83 10.51 21.99
CA MET A 1 -14.64 11.39 22.16
C MET A 1 -13.52 10.77 23.00
N TYR A 2 -13.81 10.00 24.06
CA TYR A 2 -12.79 9.34 24.91
C TYR A 2 -11.80 8.45 24.13
N TYR A 3 -12.28 7.64 23.19
CA TYR A 3 -11.46 6.74 22.39
C TYR A 3 -10.45 7.45 21.48
N ILE A 4 -10.81 8.62 20.95
CA ILE A 4 -9.93 9.43 20.09
C ILE A 4 -8.75 9.95 20.92
N LYS A 5 -9.00 10.42 22.15
CA LYS A 5 -7.95 10.88 23.06
C LYS A 5 -6.96 9.76 23.39
N THR A 6 -7.45 8.56 23.67
CA THR A 6 -6.60 7.39 23.95
C THR A 6 -5.77 7.00 22.73
N ALA A 7 -6.35 7.04 21.53
CA ALA A 7 -5.62 6.76 20.29
C ALA A 7 -4.47 7.77 20.07
N VAL A 8 -4.72 9.07 20.27
CA VAL A 8 -3.70 10.12 20.16
C VAL A 8 -2.57 9.92 21.16
N ILE A 9 -2.88 9.54 22.40
CA ILE A 9 -1.85 9.26 23.42
C ILE A 9 -1.00 8.05 23.02
N HIS A 10 -1.60 7.03 22.41
CA HIS A 10 -0.87 5.86 21.91
C HIS A 10 -0.08 6.11 20.63
N SER A 11 -0.38 7.17 19.87
CA SER A 11 0.40 7.59 18.70
C SER A 11 1.83 8.02 19.05
N PHE A 12 2.12 8.34 20.31
CA PHE A 12 3.48 8.69 20.78
C PHE A 12 4.37 7.48 21.07
N LYS A 13 3.84 6.25 21.02
CA LYS A 13 4.68 5.04 21.14
C LYS A 13 5.51 4.85 19.87
N LEU A 14 6.76 4.42 20.04
CA LEU A 14 7.65 4.15 18.90
C LEU A 14 7.00 3.10 17.97
N PRO A 15 6.82 3.40 16.69
CA PRO A 15 6.22 2.45 15.76
C PRO A 15 7.19 1.32 15.43
N ASN A 16 6.65 0.11 15.28
CA ASN A 16 7.42 -1.03 14.77
C ASN A 16 7.70 -0.86 13.28
N LEU A 17 8.79 -1.46 12.79
CA LEU A 17 9.19 -1.38 11.38
C LEU A 17 8.08 -1.85 10.42
N THR A 18 7.34 -2.89 10.81
CA THR A 18 6.19 -3.41 10.06
C THR A 18 5.08 -2.37 9.92
N THR A 19 4.82 -1.59 10.98
CA THR A 19 3.83 -0.50 10.98
C THR A 19 4.28 0.65 10.08
N ILE A 20 5.57 1.01 10.12
CA ILE A 20 6.15 2.02 9.22
C ILE A 20 6.03 1.55 7.77
N ALA A 21 6.33 0.28 7.50
CA ALA A 21 6.25 -0.30 6.16
C ALA A 21 4.82 -0.36 5.63
N ALA A 22 3.85 -0.75 6.46
CA ALA A 22 2.43 -0.73 6.10
C ALA A 22 1.95 0.71 5.78
N ALA A 23 2.34 1.70 6.60
CA ALA A 23 2.02 3.10 6.35
C ALA A 23 2.66 3.60 5.04
N GLY A 24 3.95 3.30 4.81
CA GLY A 24 4.66 3.67 3.59
C GLY A 24 4.07 3.03 2.33
N PHE A 25 3.62 1.77 2.42
CA PHE A 25 2.97 1.07 1.33
C PHE A 25 1.70 1.77 0.86
N PHE A 26 0.89 2.29 1.78
CA PHE A 26 -0.34 3.04 1.48
C PHE A 26 -0.07 4.22 0.54
N PHE A 27 1.12 4.82 0.64
CA PHE A 27 1.52 5.97 -0.17
C PHE A 27 2.39 5.63 -1.39
N SER A 28 2.82 4.37 -1.52
CA SER A 28 3.64 3.91 -2.64
C SER A 28 2.93 4.08 -4.00
N GLY A 29 1.59 4.03 -4.01
CA GLY A 29 0.76 4.15 -5.21
C GLY A 29 0.92 5.47 -5.96
N VAL A 30 1.39 6.54 -5.31
CA VAL A 30 1.64 7.84 -5.98
C VAL A 30 2.68 7.70 -7.10
N SER A 31 3.66 6.81 -6.93
CA SER A 31 4.67 6.55 -7.97
C SER A 31 4.07 5.96 -9.25
N HIS A 32 2.98 5.20 -9.13
CA HIS A 32 2.28 4.57 -10.25
C HIS A 32 1.38 5.52 -11.03
N LEU A 33 1.03 6.70 -10.49
CA LEU A 33 0.30 7.74 -11.23
C LEU A 33 1.06 8.22 -12.48
N SER A 34 2.40 8.15 -12.44
CA SER A 34 3.26 8.46 -13.60
C SER A 34 3.04 7.55 -14.81
N LEU A 35 2.39 6.39 -14.64
CA LEU A 35 1.97 5.53 -15.74
C LEU A 35 0.71 6.01 -16.44
N PHE A 36 -0.25 6.55 -15.70
CA PHE A 36 -1.52 6.98 -16.26
C PHE A 36 -1.45 8.37 -16.85
N ASN A 37 -0.53 9.20 -16.35
CA ASN A 37 -0.37 10.55 -16.86
C ASN A 37 1.13 10.91 -17.02
N PRO A 38 1.61 11.16 -18.24
CA PRO A 38 2.99 11.59 -18.51
C PRO A 38 3.40 12.87 -17.79
N GLU A 39 2.46 13.76 -17.45
CA GLU A 39 2.74 14.96 -16.65
C GLU A 39 3.24 14.59 -15.24
N PHE A 40 2.83 13.42 -14.73
CA PHE A 40 3.30 12.90 -13.46
C PHE A 40 4.73 12.33 -13.52
N LYS A 41 5.31 12.09 -14.71
CA LYS A 41 6.73 11.67 -14.83
C LYS A 41 7.73 12.75 -14.42
N LYS A 42 7.35 14.02 -14.50
CA LYS A 42 8.24 15.18 -14.22
C LYS A 42 7.86 15.91 -12.94
N ILE A 43 7.07 15.30 -12.06
CA ILE A 43 6.68 15.95 -10.82
C ILE A 43 7.91 16.10 -9.92
N SER A 44 8.24 17.35 -9.61
CA SER A 44 9.26 17.68 -8.63
C SER A 44 8.89 17.08 -7.27
N TRP A 45 9.88 16.59 -6.53
CA TRP A 45 9.71 16.09 -5.15
C TRP A 45 8.81 16.98 -4.29
N LYS A 46 8.96 18.31 -4.38
CA LYS A 46 8.14 19.29 -3.66
C LYS A 46 6.64 19.14 -3.95
N LYS A 47 6.26 18.98 -5.22
CA LYS A 47 4.86 18.79 -5.63
C LYS A 47 4.33 17.43 -5.18
N THR A 48 5.14 16.38 -5.21
CA THR A 48 4.77 15.06 -4.65
C THR A 48 4.50 15.17 -3.14
N CYS A 49 5.36 15.87 -2.40
CA CYS A 49 5.14 16.13 -0.98
C CYS A 49 3.87 16.95 -0.71
N LEU A 50 3.57 17.96 -1.54
CA LEU A 50 2.33 18.73 -1.40
C LEU A 50 1.09 17.87 -1.62
N ILE A 51 1.06 17.04 -2.66
CA ILE A 51 -0.04 16.09 -2.91
C ILE A 51 -0.19 15.14 -1.72
N TYR A 52 0.92 14.64 -1.18
CA TYR A 52 0.91 13.79 0.00
C TYR A 52 0.30 14.50 1.21
N ILE A 53 0.74 15.71 1.53
CA ILE A 53 0.30 16.47 2.71
C ILE A 53 -1.17 16.88 2.59
N PHE A 54 -1.59 17.37 1.42
CA PHE A 54 -2.93 17.94 1.26
C PHE A 54 -4.01 16.92 0.90
N ALA A 55 -3.67 15.84 0.19
CA ALA A 55 -4.64 14.82 -0.21
C ALA A 55 -4.42 13.50 0.54
N GLY A 56 -3.17 13.01 0.56
CA GLY A 56 -2.85 11.71 1.15
C GLY A 56 -3.06 11.65 2.66
N LEU A 57 -2.54 12.63 3.40
CA LEU A 57 -2.57 12.65 4.85
C LEU A 57 -4.00 12.75 5.42
N PRO A 58 -4.89 13.62 4.92
CA PRO A 58 -6.29 13.61 5.36
C PRO A 58 -7.00 12.28 5.12
N ILE A 59 -6.80 11.66 3.94
CA ILE A 59 -7.40 10.36 3.62
C ILE A 59 -6.88 9.26 4.58
N ALA A 60 -5.58 9.24 4.85
CA ALA A 60 -4.99 8.29 5.79
C ALA A 60 -5.49 8.50 7.22
N LEU A 61 -5.65 9.76 7.65
CA LEU A 61 -6.23 10.08 8.96
C LEU A 61 -7.69 9.61 9.06
N LEU A 62 -8.49 9.80 8.01
CA LEU A 62 -9.87 9.30 7.97
C LEU A 62 -9.92 7.77 8.07
N ALA A 63 -9.02 7.07 7.37
CA ALA A 63 -8.92 5.61 7.43
C ALA A 63 -8.57 5.09 8.85
N ILE A 64 -7.99 5.91 9.71
CA ILE A 64 -7.70 5.59 11.12
C ILE A 64 -8.84 6.04 12.03
N TYR A 65 -9.30 7.29 11.90
CA TYR A 65 -10.26 7.88 12.83
C TYR A 65 -11.66 7.29 12.69
N ILE A 66 -12.10 6.94 11.47
CA ILE A 66 -13.44 6.37 11.27
C ILE A 66 -13.55 5.02 12.00
N PRO A 67 -12.67 4.02 11.78
CA PRO A 67 -12.73 2.76 12.53
C PRO A 67 -12.51 2.90 14.04
N VAL A 68 -11.62 3.80 14.48
CA VAL A 68 -11.41 4.07 15.92
C VAL A 68 -12.67 4.67 16.55
N GLY A 69 -13.37 5.55 15.82
CA GLY A 69 -14.59 6.20 16.28
C GLY A 69 -15.78 5.25 16.37
N THR A 70 -15.89 4.28 15.46
CA THR A 70 -17.04 3.36 15.37
C THR A 70 -16.84 2.09 16.20
N LEU A 71 -15.70 1.43 16.09
CA LEU A 71 -15.43 0.13 16.74
C LEU A 71 -14.73 0.29 18.10
N GLY A 72 -14.04 1.41 18.31
CA GLY A 72 -13.19 1.61 19.49
C GLY A 72 -11.84 0.87 19.40
N PRO A 73 -10.81 1.32 20.15
CA PRO A 73 -9.44 0.83 20.02
C PRO A 73 -9.24 -0.62 20.44
N TYR A 74 -10.09 -1.15 21.33
CA TYR A 74 -10.00 -2.54 21.80
C TYR A 74 -10.44 -3.54 20.72
N MET A 75 -11.54 -3.25 20.02
CA MET A 75 -12.05 -4.13 18.95
C MET A 75 -11.14 -4.11 17.73
N LEU A 76 -10.49 -2.98 17.42
CA LEU A 76 -9.52 -2.88 16.33
C LEU A 76 -8.34 -3.85 16.44
N GLN A 77 -7.97 -4.27 17.66
CA GLN A 77 -6.90 -5.25 17.85
C GLN A 77 -7.33 -6.68 17.53
N LYS A 78 -8.65 -6.95 17.52
CA LYS A 78 -9.21 -8.29 17.31
C LYS A 78 -9.74 -8.50 15.89
N VAL A 79 -9.97 -7.42 15.15
CA VAL A 79 -10.58 -7.46 13.83
C VAL A 79 -9.51 -7.38 12.74
N GLN A 80 -9.42 -8.41 11.91
CA GLN A 80 -8.48 -8.46 10.79
C GLN A 80 -8.89 -7.52 9.64
N LEU A 81 -10.18 -7.46 9.31
CA LEU A 81 -10.73 -6.64 8.21
C LEU A 81 -11.40 -5.37 8.74
N THR A 82 -10.61 -4.49 9.33
CA THR A 82 -11.08 -3.29 10.04
C THR A 82 -12.05 -2.44 9.23
N ALA A 83 -11.75 -2.16 7.95
CA ALA A 83 -12.60 -1.30 7.11
C ALA A 83 -13.95 -1.95 6.76
N VAL A 84 -13.97 -3.27 6.52
CA VAL A 84 -15.19 -4.02 6.19
C VAL A 84 -16.10 -4.11 7.42
N THR A 85 -15.54 -4.47 8.58
CA THR A 85 -16.30 -4.53 9.84
C THR A 85 -16.83 -3.16 10.26
N THR A 86 -16.05 -2.10 10.02
CA THR A 86 -16.51 -0.73 10.25
C THR A 86 -17.71 -0.38 9.36
N ALA A 87 -17.65 -0.72 8.06
CA ALA A 87 -18.75 -0.47 7.13
C ALA A 87 -20.01 -1.29 7.47
N ASP A 88 -19.86 -2.49 8.02
CA ASP A 88 -21.00 -3.32 8.49
C ASP A 88 -21.66 -2.75 9.74
N THR A 89 -20.89 -2.08 10.60
CA THR A 89 -21.39 -1.49 11.85
C THR A 89 -22.10 -0.16 11.64
N ILE A 90 -21.77 0.58 10.57
CA ILE A 90 -22.41 1.86 10.26
C ILE A 90 -23.77 1.59 9.60
N SER A 91 -24.83 1.89 10.33
CA SER A 91 -26.19 1.93 9.77
C SER A 91 -26.40 3.20 8.95
N VAL A 92 -27.11 3.07 7.84
CA VAL A 92 -27.49 4.20 6.98
C VAL A 92 -28.99 4.13 6.77
N ASP A 93 -29.71 5.23 7.03
CA ASP A 93 -31.16 5.32 6.79
C ASP A 93 -31.44 5.58 5.31
N LEU A 94 -31.07 4.62 4.45
CA LEU A 94 -31.51 4.55 3.07
C LEU A 94 -32.61 3.51 2.97
N PHE A 95 -33.74 3.89 2.36
CA PHE A 95 -35.03 3.17 2.31
C PHE A 95 -34.99 1.66 1.95
N PHE A 96 -33.88 1.14 1.43
CA PHE A 96 -33.65 -0.27 1.07
C PHE A 96 -32.28 -0.83 1.53
N ILE A 97 -31.40 0.00 2.09
CA ILE A 97 -30.01 -0.35 2.43
C ILE A 97 -29.74 0.10 3.86
N GLU A 98 -29.85 -0.83 4.82
CA GLU A 98 -29.70 -0.51 6.25
C GLU A 98 -28.24 -0.38 6.71
N ARG A 99 -27.27 -0.84 5.90
CA ARG A 99 -25.83 -0.87 6.26
C ARG A 99 -24.95 -0.24 5.21
N ALA A 100 -23.95 0.55 5.63
CA ALA A 100 -22.98 1.16 4.72
C ALA A 100 -22.16 0.11 3.94
N LEU A 101 -22.05 -1.12 4.45
CA LEU A 101 -21.37 -2.24 3.81
C LEU A 101 -21.82 -2.47 2.36
N TYR A 102 -23.11 -2.33 2.06
CA TYR A 102 -23.63 -2.58 0.70
C TYR A 102 -23.09 -1.61 -0.34
N ILE A 103 -22.75 -0.38 0.06
CA ILE A 103 -22.14 0.64 -0.81
C ILE A 103 -20.61 0.50 -0.80
N MET A 104 -20.03 0.25 0.37
CA MET A 104 -18.58 0.19 0.54
C MET A 104 -17.96 -1.07 -0.10
N LEU A 105 -18.64 -2.21 -0.05
CA LEU A 105 -18.13 -3.47 -0.60
C LEU A 105 -17.88 -3.41 -2.12
N PRO A 106 -18.82 -2.97 -2.98
CA PRO A 106 -18.53 -2.81 -4.40
C PRO A 106 -17.45 -1.76 -4.67
N LEU A 107 -17.37 -0.70 -3.85
CA LEU A 107 -16.29 0.28 -3.93
C LEU A 107 -14.92 -0.36 -3.65
N PHE A 108 -14.82 -1.20 -2.62
CA PHE A 108 -13.59 -1.94 -2.31
C PHE A 108 -13.21 -2.92 -3.42
N PHE A 109 -14.19 -3.58 -4.05
CA PHE A 109 -13.94 -4.44 -5.20
C PHE A 109 -13.42 -3.64 -6.42
N LEU A 110 -14.01 -2.48 -6.71
CA LEU A 110 -13.57 -1.61 -7.79
C LEU A 110 -12.14 -1.10 -7.56
N LEU A 111 -11.83 -0.67 -6.34
CA LEU A 111 -10.48 -0.25 -5.95
C LEU A 111 -9.48 -1.40 -6.11
N SER A 112 -9.81 -2.59 -5.58
CA SER A 112 -8.95 -3.78 -5.69
C SER A 112 -8.72 -4.21 -7.14
N ALA A 113 -9.76 -4.15 -7.98
CA ALA A 113 -9.65 -4.44 -9.40
C ALA A 113 -8.78 -3.41 -10.13
N SER A 114 -8.93 -2.12 -9.79
CA SER A 114 -8.09 -1.06 -10.35
C SER A 114 -6.62 -1.26 -10.00
N ASP A 115 -6.31 -1.59 -8.73
CA ASP A 115 -4.96 -1.88 -8.28
C ASP A 115 -4.38 -3.08 -9.04
N PHE A 116 -5.14 -4.18 -9.16
CA PHE A 116 -4.69 -5.36 -9.90
C PHE A 116 -4.30 -5.02 -11.35
N ILE A 117 -5.09 -4.20 -12.04
CA ILE A 117 -4.78 -3.75 -13.41
C ILE A 117 -3.51 -2.90 -13.43
N VAL A 118 -3.38 -1.93 -12.52
CA VAL A 118 -2.22 -1.04 -12.42
C VAL A 118 -0.95 -1.87 -12.19
N PHE A 119 -0.89 -2.62 -11.09
CA PHE A 119 0.28 -3.42 -10.72
C PHE A 119 0.60 -4.48 -11.77
N GLY A 120 -0.42 -5.09 -12.38
CA GLY A 120 -0.25 -6.04 -13.48
C GLY A 120 0.42 -5.39 -14.69
N TYR A 121 -0.05 -4.21 -15.11
CA TYR A 121 0.53 -3.48 -16.24
C TYR A 121 1.97 -3.03 -15.96
N VAL A 122 2.24 -2.46 -14.77
CA VAL A 122 3.60 -2.05 -14.38
C VAL A 122 4.55 -3.25 -14.40
N SER A 123 4.13 -4.36 -13.79
CA SER A 123 4.92 -5.60 -13.71
C SER A 123 5.24 -6.13 -15.10
N TRP A 124 4.26 -6.20 -16.00
CA TRP A 124 4.46 -6.64 -17.37
C TRP A 124 5.43 -5.73 -18.14
N SER A 125 5.32 -4.41 -17.97
CA SER A 125 6.22 -3.44 -18.57
C SER A 125 7.67 -3.62 -18.11
N LEU A 126 7.89 -3.89 -16.81
CA LEU A 126 9.22 -4.17 -16.26
C LEU A 126 9.78 -5.50 -16.76
N ILE A 127 8.97 -6.56 -16.76
CA ILE A 127 9.34 -7.88 -17.29
C ILE A 127 9.75 -7.78 -18.76
N LYS A 128 8.95 -7.11 -19.59
CA LYS A 128 9.24 -6.94 -21.03
C LYS A 128 10.58 -6.22 -21.25
N LYS A 129 10.88 -5.19 -20.45
CA LYS A 129 12.17 -4.50 -20.49
C LYS A 129 13.33 -5.41 -20.04
N ALA A 130 13.13 -6.21 -19.01
CA ALA A 130 14.14 -7.15 -18.51
C ALA A 130 14.46 -8.24 -19.54
N ILE A 131 13.45 -8.79 -20.21
CA ILE A 131 13.60 -9.76 -21.30
C ILE A 131 14.32 -9.11 -22.49
N LYS A 132 13.90 -7.91 -22.92
CA LYS A 132 14.54 -7.18 -24.02
C LYS A 132 16.04 -6.94 -23.77
N ASN A 133 16.41 -6.63 -22.52
CA ASN A 133 17.79 -6.41 -22.12
C ASN A 133 18.57 -7.72 -21.87
N LYS A 134 18.01 -8.89 -22.22
CA LYS A 134 18.56 -10.23 -21.99
C LYS A 134 18.96 -10.51 -20.53
N LYS A 135 18.42 -9.73 -19.57
CA LYS A 135 18.66 -9.93 -18.13
C LYS A 135 17.83 -11.08 -17.57
N LEU A 136 16.72 -11.41 -18.22
CA LEU A 136 15.86 -12.53 -17.88
C LEU A 136 15.44 -13.29 -19.15
N SER A 137 15.37 -14.62 -19.03
CA SER A 137 14.76 -15.47 -20.05
C SER A 137 13.24 -15.51 -19.86
N PHE A 138 12.50 -15.61 -20.97
CA PHE A 138 11.06 -15.82 -20.94
C PHE A 138 10.68 -17.05 -20.11
N PHE A 139 11.46 -18.13 -20.18
CA PHE A 139 11.23 -19.35 -19.38
C PHE A 139 11.33 -19.08 -17.87
N THR A 140 12.33 -18.33 -17.43
CA THR A 140 12.51 -17.98 -16.02
C THR A 140 11.33 -17.20 -15.48
N VAL A 141 10.80 -16.25 -16.25
CA VAL A 141 9.62 -15.46 -15.86
C VAL A 141 8.39 -16.34 -15.68
N ASN A 142 8.14 -17.27 -16.61
CA ASN A 142 6.98 -18.17 -16.52
C ASN A 142 7.10 -19.13 -15.33
N ILE A 143 8.29 -19.67 -15.05
CA ILE A 143 8.52 -20.53 -13.88
C ILE A 143 8.25 -19.77 -12.57
N LEU A 144 8.77 -18.55 -12.44
CA LEU A 144 8.53 -17.71 -11.26
C LEU A 144 7.05 -17.35 -11.11
N GLY A 145 6.38 -17.01 -12.21
CA GLY A 145 4.95 -16.72 -12.23
C GLY A 145 4.10 -17.92 -11.80
N ALA A 146 4.37 -19.10 -12.36
CA ALA A 146 3.68 -20.33 -11.99
C ALA A 146 3.95 -20.73 -10.53
N GLY A 147 5.19 -20.57 -10.06
CA GLY A 147 5.52 -20.80 -8.65
C GLY A 147 4.72 -19.90 -7.72
N TYR A 148 4.62 -18.60 -8.05
CA TYR A 148 3.85 -17.64 -7.26
C TYR A 148 2.35 -17.97 -7.20
N THR A 149 1.74 -18.36 -8.33
CA THR A 149 0.31 -18.73 -8.36
C THR A 149 0.03 -20.00 -7.58
N ILE A 150 0.91 -21.01 -7.67
CA ILE A 150 0.79 -22.26 -6.90
C ILE A 150 0.90 -21.98 -5.40
N ILE A 151 1.91 -21.21 -4.97
CA ILE A 151 2.08 -20.83 -3.56
C ILE A 151 0.85 -20.07 -3.05
N SER A 152 0.35 -19.12 -3.84
CA SER A 152 -0.84 -18.34 -3.49
C SER A 152 -2.09 -19.21 -3.36
N TYR A 153 -2.25 -20.24 -4.20
CA TYR A 153 -3.37 -21.17 -4.13
C TYR A 153 -3.30 -22.11 -2.91
N LEU A 154 -2.09 -22.45 -2.46
CA LEU A 154 -1.88 -23.31 -1.28
C LEU A 154 -2.20 -22.59 0.03
N ILE A 155 -2.06 -21.27 0.07
CA ILE A 155 -2.37 -20.45 1.26
C ILE A 155 -3.86 -20.11 1.24
N LYS A 156 -4.67 -20.89 1.94
CA LYS A 156 -6.12 -20.65 2.08
C LYS A 156 -6.50 -19.84 3.32
N ASP A 157 -5.60 -19.77 4.29
CA ASP A 157 -5.86 -19.10 5.55
C ASP A 157 -5.57 -17.58 5.46
N THR A 158 -6.49 -16.77 5.99
CA THR A 158 -6.41 -15.31 5.90
C THR A 158 -5.29 -14.76 6.77
N GLU A 159 -5.03 -15.39 7.92
CA GLU A 159 -4.00 -14.94 8.84
C GLU A 159 -2.59 -15.13 8.25
N THR A 160 -2.33 -16.30 7.68
CA THR A 160 -1.07 -16.58 6.97
C THR A 160 -0.87 -15.68 5.76
N MET A 161 -1.94 -15.39 5.00
CA MET A 161 -1.88 -14.44 3.88
C MET A 161 -1.50 -13.03 4.35
N LEU A 162 -2.11 -12.53 5.42
CA LEU A 162 -1.82 -11.21 6.00
C LEU A 162 -0.39 -11.14 6.57
N ARG A 163 0.08 -12.19 7.25
CA ARG A 163 1.45 -12.28 7.77
C ARG A 163 2.47 -12.22 6.63
N LEU A 164 2.28 -13.00 5.56
CA LEU A 164 3.16 -12.96 4.39
C LEU A 164 3.13 -11.59 3.70
N GLY A 165 1.95 -10.99 3.54
CA GLY A 165 1.82 -9.63 3.01
C GLY A 165 2.61 -8.61 3.84
N SER A 166 2.52 -8.68 5.17
CA SER A 166 3.26 -7.80 6.07
C SER A 166 4.78 -7.95 5.96
N LEU A 167 5.27 -9.20 5.80
CA LEU A 167 6.68 -9.49 5.58
C LEU A 167 7.15 -8.95 4.23
N CYS A 168 6.39 -9.19 3.15
CA CYS A 168 6.70 -8.70 1.82
C CYS A 168 6.82 -7.17 1.79
N ILE A 169 5.87 -6.46 2.40
CA ILE A 169 5.88 -4.99 2.48
C ILE A 169 7.08 -4.48 3.29
N THR A 170 7.41 -5.16 4.40
CA THR A 170 8.57 -4.80 5.24
C THR A 170 9.89 -4.98 4.50
N LEU A 171 10.05 -6.11 3.81
CA LEU A 171 11.23 -6.38 2.97
C LEU A 171 11.32 -5.39 1.80
N ALA A 172 10.19 -5.05 1.17
CA ALA A 172 10.15 -4.06 0.09
C ALA A 172 10.59 -2.67 0.58
N LEU A 173 10.17 -2.25 1.77
CA LEU A 173 10.62 -0.99 2.36
C LEU A 173 12.14 -1.01 2.63
N LEU A 174 12.66 -2.07 3.23
CA LEU A 174 14.11 -2.22 3.47
C LEU A 174 14.91 -2.18 2.17
N TYR A 175 14.45 -2.88 1.14
CA TYR A 175 15.05 -2.84 -0.19
C TYR A 175 15.03 -1.43 -0.77
N HIS A 176 13.92 -0.71 -0.65
CA HIS A 176 13.80 0.66 -1.16
C HIS A 176 14.74 1.64 -0.44
N LEU A 177 14.84 1.56 0.88
CA LEU A 177 15.77 2.37 1.68
C LEU A 177 17.23 2.05 1.33
N PHE A 178 17.57 0.77 1.18
CA PHE A 178 18.91 0.36 0.79
C PHE A 178 19.26 0.84 -0.64
N TYR A 179 18.35 0.67 -1.59
CA TYR A 179 18.56 1.09 -2.96
C TYR A 179 18.73 2.62 -3.09
N THR A 180 17.87 3.39 -2.42
CA THR A 180 17.92 4.86 -2.47
C THR A 180 19.17 5.42 -1.80
N THR A 181 19.59 4.87 -0.66
CA THR A 181 20.84 5.27 0.00
C THR A 181 22.06 4.94 -0.86
N LEU A 182 22.10 3.76 -1.48
CA LEU A 182 23.17 3.36 -2.40
C LEU A 182 23.26 4.31 -3.61
N VAL A 183 22.14 4.61 -4.27
CA VAL A 183 22.10 5.55 -5.39
C VAL A 183 22.54 6.95 -4.96
N PHE A 184 22.12 7.41 -3.78
CA PHE A 184 22.54 8.70 -3.23
C PHE A 184 24.05 8.76 -3.01
N ILE A 185 24.63 7.73 -2.40
CA ILE A 185 26.09 7.61 -2.18
C ILE A 185 26.83 7.60 -3.51
N LEU A 186 26.42 6.77 -4.47
CA LEU A 186 27.06 6.71 -5.79
C LEU A 186 26.99 8.04 -6.54
N THR A 187 25.87 8.76 -6.43
CA THR A 187 25.70 10.07 -7.05
C THR A 187 26.64 11.09 -6.42
N LYS A 188 26.75 11.10 -5.08
CA LYS A 188 27.68 11.98 -4.35
C LYS A 188 29.14 11.68 -4.66
N LEU A 189 29.51 10.40 -4.79
CA LEU A 189 30.85 9.99 -5.19
C LEU A 189 31.18 10.48 -6.62
N LYS A 190 30.24 10.37 -7.55
CA LYS A 190 30.43 10.84 -8.94
C LYS A 190 30.55 12.36 -9.05
N GLU A 191 29.80 13.11 -8.23
CA GLU A 191 29.93 14.57 -8.15
C GLU A 191 31.30 15.01 -7.58
N GLY A 192 31.87 14.23 -6.67
CA GLY A 192 33.20 14.49 -6.09
C GLY A 192 34.37 14.19 -7.03
N ILE A 193 34.21 13.28 -7.99
CA ILE A 193 35.24 12.90 -8.97
C ILE A 193 35.32 13.90 -10.15
N ASN A 194 34.22 14.60 -10.45
CA ASN A 194 34.12 15.57 -11.54
C ASN A 194 34.43 17.03 -11.12
N ARG A 195 34.96 17.24 -9.91
CA ARG A 195 35.51 18.53 -9.43
C ARG A 195 37.01 18.42 -9.33
#